data_AF-A0A7J6V9J6-F1
#
_entry.id   AF-A0A7J6V9J6-F1
#
_cell.length_a   1.000
_cell.length_b   1.000
_cell.length_c   1.000
_cell.angle_alpha   90.00
_cell.angle_beta   90.00
_cell.angle_gamma   90.00
#
_symmetry.space_group_name_H-M   'P 1'
#
loop_
_entity.id
_entity.type
_entity.pdbx_description
1 polymer ?
#
loop_
_entity_poly.entity_id
_entity_poly.type
_entity_poly.pdbx_seq_one_letter_code
_entity_poly.pdbx_strand_id
1 'polypeptide(L)'
;IEYNPRMIHFRQLLDVFWSSHDSRQVFGQGPDVGNQYRSIIFTNGTEEVRLAAASKEREQTRSRNSIVTTQIQQLGTFYPAEPEHQKFELKRNPFLLQLIGNIPEEELTSSRLAAKLNGYAAELCPPKIQKQIDAKINDILRKGWPILREI
;
A
#
# COMPACT_ATOMS: atom_id res chain seq x y z
N ILE A 1 5.43 -0.02 6.33
CA ILE A 1 5.82 0.33 4.94
C ILE A 1 7.28 0.66 4.93
N GLU A 2 8.08 -0.02 4.13
CA GLU A 2 9.47 0.37 3.88
C GLU A 2 9.52 1.40 2.76
N TYR A 3 10.19 2.52 2.98
CA TYR A 3 10.26 3.62 2.03
C TYR A 3 11.63 4.31 2.09
N ASN A 4 12.00 4.98 1.00
CA ASN A 4 13.22 5.80 0.97
C ASN A 4 12.86 7.25 1.35
N PRO A 5 13.32 7.77 2.51
CA PRO A 5 13.00 9.11 2.96
C PRO A 5 13.57 10.22 2.06
N ARG A 6 14.54 9.91 1.19
CA ARG A 6 15.05 10.84 0.17
C ARG A 6 14.10 11.02 -1.02
N MET A 7 13.16 10.10 -1.19
CA MET A 7 12.19 10.12 -2.30
C MET A 7 10.78 10.48 -1.86
N ILE A 8 10.36 10.00 -0.68
CA ILE A 8 9.03 10.25 -0.12
C ILE A 8 9.15 10.43 1.40
N HIS A 9 8.51 11.47 1.91
CA HIS A 9 8.53 11.79 3.34
C HIS A 9 7.38 11.11 4.07
N PHE A 10 7.55 10.87 5.37
CA PHE A 10 6.50 10.32 6.23
C PHE A 10 5.18 11.10 6.16
N ARG A 11 5.24 12.43 6.05
CA ARG A 11 4.03 13.28 5.87
C ARG A 11 3.22 12.92 4.63
N GLN A 12 3.89 12.58 3.53
CA GLN A 12 3.23 12.18 2.29
C GLN A 12 2.58 10.80 2.43
N LEU A 13 3.20 9.90 3.19
CA LEU A 13 2.58 8.61 3.54
C LEU A 13 1.34 8.79 4.41
N LEU A 14 1.35 9.75 5.34
CA LEU A 14 0.17 10.11 6.13
C LEU A 14 -0.93 10.67 5.21
N ASP A 15 -0.60 11.54 4.26
CA ASP A 15 -1.59 12.07 3.31
C ASP A 15 -2.25 10.94 2.49
N VAL A 16 -1.46 9.96 2.02
CA VAL A 16 -1.98 8.76 1.34
C VAL A 16 -2.88 7.97 2.28
N PHE A 17 -2.44 7.70 3.52
CA PHE A 17 -3.22 7.00 4.54
C PHE A 17 -4.59 7.65 4.74
N TRP A 18 -4.65 8.97 5.01
CA TRP A 18 -5.93 9.66 5.23
C TRP A 18 -6.86 9.65 4.00
N SER A 19 -6.30 9.59 2.80
CA SER A 19 -7.09 9.49 1.56
C SER A 19 -7.55 8.08 1.21
N SER A 20 -7.05 7.04 1.89
CA SER A 20 -7.28 5.65 1.51
C SER A 20 -8.52 5.02 2.14
N HIS A 21 -9.12 5.66 3.15
CA HIS A 21 -10.20 5.06 3.93
C HIS A 21 -11.04 6.11 4.68
N ASP A 22 -12.15 5.69 5.29
CA ASP A 22 -12.95 6.59 6.14
C ASP A 22 -12.42 6.57 7.57
N SER A 23 -11.66 7.61 7.92
CA SER A 23 -11.03 7.76 9.23
C SER A 23 -11.99 8.03 10.40
N ARG A 24 -13.30 8.12 10.13
CA ARG A 24 -14.38 8.36 11.10
C ARG A 24 -15.14 7.09 11.45
N GLN A 25 -15.03 6.03 10.65
CA GLN A 25 -15.69 4.77 10.94
C GLN A 25 -15.12 4.15 12.22
N VAL A 26 -16.01 3.78 13.13
CA VAL A 26 -15.68 3.14 14.40
C VAL A 26 -15.73 1.63 14.18
N PHE A 27 -14.60 0.94 14.42
CA PHE A 27 -14.48 -0.52 14.31
C PHE A 27 -14.95 -1.10 12.96
N GLY A 28 -14.51 -0.49 11.86
CA GLY A 28 -14.82 -0.98 10.51
C GLY A 28 -14.22 -0.10 9.43
N GLN A 29 -14.24 -0.61 8.19
CA GLN A 29 -13.97 0.14 6.96
C GLN A 29 -14.91 -0.35 5.85
N GLY A 30 -15.74 0.54 5.32
CA GLY A 30 -16.73 0.19 4.31
C GLY A 30 -17.67 -0.94 4.77
N PRO A 31 -17.76 -2.08 4.04
CA PRO A 31 -18.58 -3.24 4.43
C PRO A 31 -17.94 -4.08 5.55
N ASP A 32 -16.66 -3.89 5.84
CA ASP A 32 -15.91 -4.71 6.78
C ASP A 32 -16.09 -4.20 8.21
N VAL A 33 -16.59 -5.07 9.09
CA VAL A 33 -16.94 -4.74 10.47
C VAL A 33 -16.08 -5.53 11.45
N GLY A 34 -15.58 -4.84 12.48
CA GLY A 34 -14.83 -5.42 13.58
C GLY A 34 -13.57 -4.63 13.94
N ASN A 35 -13.05 -4.89 15.14
CA ASN A 35 -11.87 -4.19 15.67
C ASN A 35 -10.59 -4.44 14.86
N GLN A 36 -10.54 -5.53 14.09
CA GLN A 36 -9.47 -5.86 13.15
C GLN A 36 -9.40 -4.87 11.96
N TYR A 37 -10.47 -4.14 11.67
CA TYR A 37 -10.54 -3.14 10.60
C TYR A 37 -10.48 -1.69 11.11
N ARG A 38 -10.09 -1.47 12.38
CA ARG A 38 -9.98 -0.11 12.93
C ARG A 38 -8.85 0.67 12.26
N SER A 39 -9.05 1.97 12.10
CA SER A 39 -7.99 2.87 11.65
C SER A 39 -6.92 3.08 12.74
N ILE A 40 -5.65 2.83 12.41
CA ILE A 40 -4.52 2.98 13.34
C ILE A 40 -3.23 3.34 12.61
N ILE A 41 -2.42 4.20 13.23
CA ILE A 41 -1.05 4.54 12.83
C ILE A 41 -0.11 4.05 13.92
N PHE A 42 0.77 3.11 13.57
CA PHE A 42 1.90 2.73 14.42
C PHE A 42 3.11 3.57 14.06
N THR A 43 3.77 4.14 15.06
CA THR A 43 4.87 5.09 14.91
C THR A 43 6.14 4.57 15.57
N ASN A 44 7.30 4.90 14.98
CA ASN A 44 8.60 4.54 15.51
C ASN A 44 9.39 5.79 15.92
N GLY A 45 9.29 6.15 17.21
CA GLY A 45 10.03 7.27 17.79
C GLY A 45 9.24 8.58 17.81
N THR A 46 9.83 9.59 18.44
CA THR A 46 9.13 10.82 18.82
C THR A 46 8.73 11.70 17.63
N GLU A 47 9.52 11.72 16.56
CA GLU A 47 9.22 12.55 15.39
C GLU A 47 8.01 12.04 14.60
N GLU A 48 7.89 10.72 14.38
CA GLU A 48 6.71 10.15 13.71
C GLU A 48 5.43 10.37 14.54
N VAL A 49 5.50 10.23 15.87
CA VAL A 49 4.38 10.54 16.78
C VAL A 49 3.89 11.98 16.57
N ARG A 50 4.83 12.94 16.59
CA ARG A 50 4.53 14.36 16.41
C ARG A 50 3.91 14.65 15.04
N LEU A 51 4.47 14.06 13.98
CA LEU A 51 3.97 14.22 12.61
C LEU A 51 2.58 13.60 12.42
N ALA A 52 2.36 12.40 12.98
CA ALA A 52 1.07 11.72 12.95
C ALA A 52 0.00 12.52 13.70
N ALA A 53 0.30 12.99 14.92
CA ALA A 53 -0.62 13.80 15.72
C ALA A 53 -1.03 15.08 14.98
N ALA A 54 -0.05 15.84 14.48
CA ALA A 54 -0.32 17.04 13.69
C ALA A 54 -1.11 16.74 12.41
N SER A 55 -0.92 15.58 11.79
CA SER A 55 -1.72 15.17 10.62
C SER A 55 -3.17 14.83 10.98
N LYS A 56 -3.38 14.17 12.13
CA LYS A 56 -4.71 13.85 12.64
C LYS A 56 -5.51 15.11 12.97
N GLU A 57 -4.88 16.14 13.54
CA GLU A 57 -5.53 17.44 13.79
C GLU A 57 -5.99 18.12 12.49
N ARG A 58 -5.14 18.07 11.44
CA ARG A 58 -5.53 18.57 10.11
C ARG A 58 -6.72 17.80 9.55
N GLU A 59 -6.72 16.47 9.68
CA GLU A 59 -7.81 15.64 9.19
C GLU A 59 -9.11 15.87 9.98
N GLN A 60 -9.01 16.06 11.30
CA GLN A 60 -10.14 16.43 12.15
C GLN A 60 -10.75 17.78 11.74
N THR A 61 -9.91 18.73 11.32
CA THR A 61 -10.37 20.05 10.84
C THR A 61 -11.12 19.96 9.50
N ARG A 62 -10.79 18.96 8.67
CA ARG A 62 -11.51 18.66 7.42
C ARG A 62 -12.84 17.94 7.71
N SER A 63 -12.83 17.04 8.69
CA SER A 63 -13.99 16.29 9.15
C SER A 63 -14.84 17.06 10.18
N ARG A 64 -15.24 18.30 9.88
CA ARG A 64 -15.87 19.22 10.86
C ARG A 64 -17.10 18.68 11.59
N ASN A 65 -17.84 17.76 10.95
CA ASN A 65 -19.09 17.21 11.48
C ASN A 65 -18.93 15.80 12.05
N SER A 66 -17.71 15.31 12.25
CA SER A 66 -17.46 13.94 12.69
C SER A 66 -16.11 13.80 13.39
N ILE A 67 -16.00 12.83 14.30
CA ILE A 67 -14.75 12.61 15.03
C ILE A 67 -13.86 11.65 14.22
N VAL A 68 -12.58 12.01 14.08
CA VAL A 68 -11.56 11.11 13.53
C VAL A 68 -11.17 10.09 14.60
N THR A 69 -11.49 8.82 14.36
CA THR A 69 -11.37 7.71 15.32
C THR A 69 -9.99 7.04 15.28
N THR A 70 -9.16 7.41 14.32
CA THR A 70 -7.84 6.83 14.08
C THR A 70 -6.95 6.86 15.32
N GLN A 71 -6.43 5.70 15.71
CA GLN A 71 -5.51 5.57 16.84
C GLN A 71 -4.07 5.89 16.41
N ILE A 72 -3.28 6.47 17.31
CA ILE A 72 -1.83 6.65 17.11
C ILE A 72 -1.15 5.92 18.27
N GLN A 73 -0.31 4.95 17.96
CA GLN A 73 0.36 4.10 18.96
C GLN A 73 1.83 3.92 18.63
N GLN A 74 2.64 3.62 19.65
CA GLN A 74 4.01 3.17 19.43
C GLN A 74 3.98 1.80 18.74
N LEU A 75 4.85 1.60 17.75
CA LEU A 75 5.03 0.31 17.12
C LEU A 75 5.56 -0.71 18.15
N GLY A 76 4.77 -1.75 18.40
CA GLY A 76 5.21 -2.95 19.12
C GLY A 76 5.74 -4.01 18.15
N THR A 77 5.62 -5.28 18.54
CA THR A 77 5.93 -6.40 17.63
C THR A 77 4.95 -6.45 16.46
N PHE A 78 5.47 -6.46 15.23
CA PHE A 78 4.69 -6.70 14.03
C PHE A 78 4.81 -8.16 13.62
N TYR A 79 3.67 -8.84 13.47
CA TYR A 79 3.61 -10.24 13.01
C TYR A 79 3.18 -10.23 11.54
N PRO A 80 4.03 -10.72 10.61
CA PRO A 80 3.64 -10.86 9.21
C PRO A 80 2.43 -11.76 9.07
N ALA A 81 1.48 -11.37 8.22
CA ALA A 81 0.38 -12.22 7.81
C ALA A 81 0.88 -13.37 6.91
N GLU A 82 0.05 -14.41 6.79
CA GLU A 82 0.32 -15.61 6.01
C GLU A 82 0.65 -15.30 4.54
N PRO A 83 1.44 -16.17 3.87
CA PRO A 83 1.90 -15.91 2.50
C PRO A 83 0.78 -15.56 1.51
N GLU A 84 -0.38 -16.21 1.59
CA GLU A 84 -1.54 -15.95 0.73
C GLU A 84 -2.03 -14.49 0.75
N HIS A 85 -1.78 -13.76 1.85
CA HIS A 85 -2.14 -12.34 1.97
C HIS A 85 -1.10 -11.41 1.34
N GLN A 86 0.11 -11.89 1.08
CA GLN A 86 1.17 -11.08 0.47
C GLN A 86 0.95 -10.92 -1.03
N LYS A 87 0.99 -9.67 -1.53
CA LYS A 87 0.80 -9.35 -2.96
C LYS A 87 -0.49 -9.98 -3.55
N PHE A 88 -1.57 -9.94 -2.77
CA PHE A 88 -2.83 -10.64 -3.02
C PHE A 88 -3.37 -10.47 -4.45
N GLU A 89 -3.49 -9.24 -4.96
CA GLU A 89 -4.05 -9.00 -6.29
C GLU A 89 -3.11 -9.46 -7.42
N LEU A 90 -1.79 -9.34 -7.22
CA LEU A 90 -0.82 -9.90 -8.16
C LEU A 90 -0.95 -11.44 -8.21
N LYS A 91 -1.09 -12.11 -7.07
CA LYS A 91 -1.21 -13.58 -7.01
C LYS A 91 -2.46 -14.11 -7.70
N ARG A 92 -3.52 -13.30 -7.76
CA ARG A 92 -4.75 -13.60 -8.48
C ARG A 92 -4.65 -13.40 -9.99
N ASN A 93 -3.50 -12.92 -10.48
CA ASN A 93 -3.22 -12.71 -11.90
C ASN A 93 -2.06 -13.60 -12.37
N PRO A 94 -2.36 -14.85 -12.84
CA PRO A 94 -1.33 -15.80 -13.28
C PRO A 94 -0.45 -15.28 -14.41
N PHE A 95 -1.01 -14.44 -15.29
CA PHE A 95 -0.28 -13.85 -16.40
C PHE A 95 0.84 -12.91 -15.91
N LEU A 96 0.54 -12.04 -14.95
CA LEU A 96 1.55 -11.13 -14.37
C LEU A 96 2.63 -11.90 -13.58
N LEU A 97 2.27 -12.98 -12.88
CA LEU A 97 3.23 -13.85 -12.21
C LEU A 97 4.19 -14.51 -13.20
N GLN A 98 3.66 -15.04 -14.31
CA GLN A 98 4.47 -15.61 -15.38
C GLN A 98 5.41 -14.55 -15.98
N LEU A 99 4.92 -13.32 -16.17
CA LEU A 99 5.72 -12.23 -16.70
C LEU A 99 6.90 -11.86 -15.82
N ILE A 100 6.82 -12.02 -14.51
CA ILE A 100 7.98 -11.77 -13.63
C ILE A 100 8.85 -13.01 -13.41
N GLY A 101 8.53 -14.13 -14.09
CA GLY A 101 9.30 -15.37 -14.03
C GLY A 101 8.95 -16.28 -12.86
N ASN A 102 7.76 -16.14 -12.27
CA ASN A 102 7.30 -16.97 -11.14
C ASN A 102 8.33 -17.03 -10.00
N ILE A 103 8.81 -15.86 -9.56
CA ILE A 103 9.81 -15.75 -8.50
C ILE A 103 9.35 -16.43 -7.20
N PRO A 104 10.28 -16.95 -6.38
CA PRO A 104 9.95 -17.59 -5.09
C PRO A 104 9.20 -16.65 -4.13
N GLU A 105 8.42 -17.21 -3.23
CA GLU A 105 7.54 -16.47 -2.30
C GLU A 105 8.27 -15.42 -1.45
N GLU A 106 9.46 -15.75 -0.96
CA GLU A 106 10.31 -14.84 -0.17
C GLU A 106 10.74 -13.61 -0.97
N GLU A 107 11.09 -13.82 -2.24
CA GLU A 107 11.46 -12.75 -3.17
C GLU A 107 10.23 -11.94 -3.58
N LEU A 108 9.10 -12.59 -3.85
CA LEU A 108 7.84 -11.94 -4.21
C LEU A 108 7.38 -10.96 -3.11
N THR A 109 7.52 -11.37 -1.85
CA THR A 109 7.08 -10.60 -0.69
C THR A 109 7.90 -9.30 -0.53
N SER A 110 9.22 -9.36 -0.72
CA SER A 110 10.11 -8.20 -0.57
C SER A 110 10.29 -7.38 -1.87
N SER A 111 9.85 -7.89 -3.02
CA SER A 111 10.06 -7.26 -4.32
C SER A 111 9.29 -5.94 -4.51
N ARG A 112 10.05 -4.89 -4.85
CA ARG A 112 9.50 -3.58 -5.27
C ARG A 112 8.70 -3.68 -6.57
N LEU A 113 9.14 -4.53 -7.50
CA LEU A 113 8.42 -4.79 -8.75
C LEU A 113 7.08 -5.46 -8.45
N ALA A 114 7.08 -6.49 -7.60
CA ALA A 114 5.86 -7.16 -7.20
C ALA A 114 4.89 -6.20 -6.49
N ALA A 115 5.38 -5.27 -5.67
CA ALA A 115 4.54 -4.23 -5.06
C ALA A 115 3.89 -3.32 -6.12
N LYS A 116 4.64 -2.88 -7.14
CA LYS A 116 4.07 -2.08 -8.25
C LYS A 116 3.03 -2.88 -9.04
N LEU A 117 3.34 -4.12 -9.39
CA LEU A 117 2.44 -4.98 -10.16
C LEU A 117 1.19 -5.38 -9.37
N ASN A 118 1.29 -5.52 -8.05
CA ASN A 118 0.11 -5.69 -7.19
C ASN A 118 -0.79 -4.46 -7.24
N GLY A 119 -0.23 -3.25 -7.17
CA GLY A 119 -1.01 -2.02 -7.33
C GLY A 119 -1.61 -1.87 -8.73
N TYR A 120 -0.92 -2.35 -9.77
CA TYR A 120 -1.43 -2.40 -11.14
C TYR A 120 -2.59 -3.40 -11.28
N ALA A 121 -2.44 -4.62 -10.73
CA ALA A 121 -3.49 -5.64 -10.74
C ALA A 121 -4.74 -5.20 -9.95
N ALA A 122 -4.54 -4.37 -8.92
CA ALA A 122 -5.62 -3.76 -8.15
C ALA A 122 -6.25 -2.52 -8.82
N GLU A 123 -5.78 -2.11 -10.00
CA GLU A 123 -6.22 -0.89 -10.71
C GLU A 123 -6.00 0.42 -9.93
N LEU A 124 -5.01 0.43 -9.02
CA LEU A 124 -4.69 1.58 -8.15
C LEU A 124 -3.48 2.39 -8.64
N CYS A 125 -2.92 2.06 -9.80
CA CYS A 125 -1.79 2.80 -10.36
C CYS A 125 -2.22 4.19 -10.88
N PRO A 126 -1.41 5.24 -10.67
CA PRO A 126 -1.61 6.52 -11.37
C PRO A 126 -1.61 6.31 -12.90
N PRO A 127 -2.40 7.08 -13.67
CA PRO A 127 -2.56 6.85 -15.12
C PRO A 127 -1.24 6.81 -15.91
N LYS A 128 -0.24 7.61 -15.50
CA LYS A 128 1.09 7.60 -16.10
C LYS A 128 1.82 6.29 -15.87
N ILE A 129 1.75 5.75 -14.64
CA ILE A 129 2.39 4.48 -14.28
C ILE A 129 1.67 3.32 -14.98
N GLN A 130 0.33 3.32 -15.00
CA GLN A 130 -0.47 2.34 -15.73
C GLN A 130 0.01 2.22 -17.18
N LYS A 131 0.07 3.34 -17.91
CA LYS A 131 0.55 3.39 -19.31
C LYS A 131 1.98 2.88 -19.48
N GLN A 132 2.86 3.14 -18.51
CA GLN A 132 4.24 2.64 -18.56
C GLN A 132 4.30 1.11 -18.42
N ILE A 133 3.49 0.56 -17.52
CA ILE A 133 3.37 -0.90 -17.32
C ILE A 133 2.77 -1.55 -18.57
N ASP A 134 1.66 -1.00 -19.08
CA ASP A 134 1.01 -1.47 -20.31
C ASP A 134 1.99 -1.50 -21.48
N ALA A 135 2.77 -0.44 -21.66
CA ALA A 135 3.75 -0.36 -22.74
C ALA A 135 4.83 -1.45 -22.62
N LYS A 136 5.34 -1.72 -21.41
CA LYS A 136 6.33 -2.78 -21.17
C LYS A 136 5.75 -4.17 -21.38
N ILE A 137 4.53 -4.43 -20.92
CA ILE A 137 3.85 -5.71 -21.15
C ILE A 137 3.64 -5.94 -22.64
N ASN A 138 3.15 -4.92 -23.37
CA ASN A 138 2.94 -5.01 -24.81
C ASN A 138 4.25 -5.24 -25.58
N ASP A 139 5.36 -4.63 -25.15
CA ASP A 139 6.67 -4.85 -25.75
C ASP A 139 7.15 -6.29 -25.54
N ILE A 140 6.98 -6.85 -24.33
CA ILE A 140 7.28 -8.25 -24.01
C ILE A 140 6.47 -9.20 -24.89
N LEU A 141 5.15 -8.98 -24.98
CA LEU A 141 4.26 -9.80 -25.78
C LEU A 141 4.63 -9.78 -27.27
N ARG A 142 5.10 -8.63 -27.80
CA ARG A 142 5.58 -8.52 -29.18
C ARG A 142 6.91 -9.22 -29.41
N LYS A 143 7.83 -9.14 -28.45
CA LYS A 143 9.19 -9.70 -28.57
C LYS A 143 9.28 -11.18 -28.21
N GLY A 144 8.26 -11.75 -27.58
CA GLY A 144 8.22 -13.14 -27.15
C GLY A 144 9.19 -13.47 -26.01
N TRP A 145 9.74 -12.47 -25.32
CA TRP A 145 10.68 -12.68 -24.22
C TRP A 145 10.01 -12.45 -22.87
N PRO A 146 9.81 -13.49 -22.03
CA PRO A 146 8.74 -13.49 -21.04
C PRO A 146 9.04 -12.75 -19.73
N ILE A 147 10.23 -12.15 -19.54
CA ILE A 147 10.66 -11.69 -18.21
C ILE A 147 10.69 -10.16 -18.09
N LEU A 148 9.71 -9.62 -17.35
CA LEU A 148 9.66 -8.26 -16.86
C LEU A 148 10.48 -8.13 -15.58
N ARG A 149 11.64 -7.46 -15.66
CA ARG A 149 12.52 -7.25 -14.50
C ARG A 149 12.39 -5.88 -13.85
N GLU A 150 11.99 -4.87 -14.61
CA GLU A 150 11.95 -3.48 -14.13
C GLU A 150 10.80 -2.71 -14.76
N ILE A 151 10.21 -1.79 -13.98
CA ILE A 151 9.18 -0.83 -14.40
C ILE A 151 9.62 0.56 -14.02
#